data_AF-A0A7Y2EML0-F1
#
_entry.id   AF-A0A7Y2EML0-F1
#
_cell.length_a   1.000
_cell.length_b   1.000
_cell.length_c   1.000
_cell.angle_alpha   90.00
_cell.angle_beta   90.00
_cell.angle_gamma   90.00
#
_symmetry.space_group_name_H-M   'P 1'
#
loop_
_entity.id
_entity.type
_entity.pdbx_description
1 polymer ?
#
loop_
_entity_poly.entity_id
_entity_poly.type
_entity_poly.pdbx_seq_one_letter_code
_entity_poly.pdbx_strand_id
1 'polypeptide(L)'
;MSPMEKTSSSLVEDFQRYFNLELASDPATLADVFRIRYRVYCEEFEYEDAAHFPDGLETDEFDSISRHTLVSHTATGMPAGCARLVLVDEDTLMPMEQHCGDAIDQAI
;
A
#
# COMPACT_ATOMS: atom_id res chain seq x y z
N MET A 1 17.17 -31.73 -32.31
CA MET A 1 16.49 -31.10 -31.16
C MET A 1 16.96 -29.66 -31.08
N SER A 2 16.14 -28.70 -31.49
CA SER A 2 16.46 -27.28 -31.30
C SER A 2 16.45 -26.93 -29.82
N PRO A 3 17.32 -26.02 -29.34
CA PRO A 3 17.18 -25.44 -28.02
C PRO A 3 15.88 -24.63 -28.00
N MET A 4 15.02 -24.92 -27.03
CA MET A 4 13.83 -24.12 -26.77
C MET A 4 14.29 -22.76 -26.24
N GLU A 5 14.10 -21.69 -27.01
CA GLU A 5 14.33 -20.33 -26.53
C GLU A 5 13.45 -20.08 -25.30
N LYS A 6 14.07 -19.83 -24.15
CA LYS A 6 13.36 -19.35 -22.97
C LYS A 6 12.87 -17.95 -23.29
N THR A 7 11.57 -17.78 -23.47
CA THR A 7 10.94 -16.46 -23.51
C THR A 7 11.15 -15.82 -22.15
N SER A 8 12.10 -14.90 -22.06
CA SER A 8 12.36 -14.10 -20.88
C SER A 8 11.18 -13.15 -20.67
N SER A 9 10.24 -13.56 -19.82
CA SER A 9 9.16 -12.70 -19.34
C SER A 9 9.72 -11.47 -18.61
N SER A 10 9.08 -10.32 -18.77
CA SER A 10 9.44 -9.12 -18.02
C SER A 10 9.01 -9.23 -16.55
N LEU A 11 9.62 -8.44 -15.67
CA LEU A 11 9.22 -8.36 -14.26
C LEU A 11 7.74 -8.00 -14.09
N VAL A 12 7.20 -7.18 -15.01
CA VAL A 12 5.78 -6.79 -15.00
C VAL A 12 4.90 -7.98 -15.36
N GLU A 13 5.28 -8.76 -16.38
CA GLU A 13 4.53 -9.94 -16.80
C GLU A 13 4.54 -11.04 -15.72
N ASP A 14 5.69 -11.26 -15.06
CA ASP A 14 5.77 -12.21 -13.96
C ASP A 14 4.97 -11.74 -12.75
N PHE A 15 4.98 -10.44 -12.42
CA PHE A 15 4.13 -9.90 -11.37
C PHE A 15 2.64 -10.11 -11.68
N GLN A 16 2.20 -9.74 -12.89
CA GLN A 16 0.81 -9.86 -13.34
C GLN A 16 0.32 -11.31 -13.46
N ARG A 17 1.25 -12.28 -13.58
CA ARG A 17 0.90 -13.71 -13.53
C ARG A 17 0.38 -14.14 -12.16
N TYR A 18 0.93 -13.59 -11.08
CA TYR A 18 0.63 -14.04 -9.71
C TYR A 18 -0.20 -13.05 -8.90
N PHE A 19 -0.18 -11.78 -9.28
CA PHE A 19 -0.83 -10.71 -8.54
C PHE A 19 -1.72 -9.85 -9.42
N ASN A 20 -2.86 -9.46 -8.86
CA ASN A 20 -3.68 -8.38 -9.37
C ASN A 20 -3.32 -7.09 -8.62
N LEU A 21 -3.22 -5.98 -9.35
CA LEU A 21 -3.07 -4.65 -8.79
C LEU A 21 -4.30 -3.84 -9.17
N GLU A 22 -5.01 -3.31 -8.18
CA GLU A 22 -6.19 -2.49 -8.40
C GLU A 22 -6.15 -1.20 -7.57
N LEU A 23 -6.85 -0.18 -8.07
CA LEU A 23 -7.12 1.03 -7.30
C LEU A 23 -8.30 0.73 -6.37
N ALA A 24 -8.06 0.73 -5.06
CA ALA A 24 -9.11 0.58 -4.06
C ALA A 24 -9.93 1.87 -3.99
N SER A 25 -11.20 1.79 -4.37
CA SER A 25 -12.08 2.96 -4.51
C SER A 25 -13.49 2.74 -3.96
N ASP A 26 -13.87 1.50 -3.70
CA ASP A 26 -15.12 1.16 -3.02
C ASP A 26 -14.84 0.78 -1.54
N PRO A 27 -15.86 0.80 -0.67
CA PRO A 27 -15.67 0.54 0.75
C PRO A 27 -15.09 -0.85 1.08
N ALA A 28 -15.36 -1.87 0.26
CA ALA A 28 -14.87 -3.22 0.55
C ALA A 28 -13.37 -3.33 0.23
N THR A 29 -12.93 -2.83 -0.93
CA THR A 29 -11.51 -2.83 -1.29
C THR A 29 -10.68 -1.92 -0.39
N LEU A 30 -11.24 -0.79 0.07
CA LEU A 30 -10.59 0.06 1.07
C LEU A 30 -10.46 -0.65 2.42
N ALA A 31 -11.49 -1.37 2.87
CA ALA A 31 -11.39 -2.14 4.10
C ALA A 31 -10.30 -3.23 4.03
N ASP A 32 -10.07 -3.84 2.87
CA ASP A 32 -8.97 -4.78 2.68
C ASP A 32 -7.59 -4.11 2.74
N VAL A 33 -7.46 -2.88 2.21
CA VAL A 33 -6.24 -2.06 2.36
C VAL A 33 -5.95 -1.75 3.83
N PHE A 34 -6.93 -1.26 4.58
CA PHE A 34 -6.74 -0.92 5.99
C PHE A 34 -6.48 -2.15 6.85
N ARG A 35 -7.06 -3.30 6.49
CA ARG A 35 -6.82 -4.56 7.20
C ARG A 35 -5.42 -5.11 6.96
N ILE A 36 -4.89 -5.05 5.73
CA ILE A 36 -3.51 -5.49 5.50
C ILE A 36 -2.50 -4.56 6.17
N ARG A 37 -2.78 -3.25 6.20
CA ARG A 37 -1.99 -2.29 6.97
C ARG A 37 -2.01 -2.59 8.47
N TYR A 38 -3.17 -2.88 9.05
CA TYR A 38 -3.29 -3.29 10.45
C TYR A 38 -2.42 -4.53 10.76
N ARG A 39 -2.54 -5.57 9.94
CA ARG A 39 -1.73 -6.80 10.10
C ARG A 39 -0.23 -6.51 10.06
N VAL A 40 0.21 -5.55 9.25
CA VAL A 40 1.64 -5.22 9.09
C VAL A 40 2.11 -4.25 10.16
N TYR A 41 1.46 -3.10 10.32
CA TYR A 41 1.90 -2.03 11.20
C TYR A 41 1.54 -2.26 12.68
N CYS A 42 0.43 -2.93 12.98
CA CYS A 42 0.03 -3.21 14.36
C CYS A 42 0.49 -4.60 14.81
N GLU A 43 0.25 -5.65 14.01
CA GLU A 43 0.52 -7.03 14.46
C GLU A 43 1.95 -7.52 14.16
N GLU A 44 2.51 -7.22 12.98
CA GLU A 44 3.82 -7.74 12.58
C GLU A 44 4.99 -6.87 13.08
N PHE A 45 4.93 -5.56 12.83
CA PHE A 45 6.00 -4.64 13.18
C PHE A 45 5.79 -3.87 14.48
N GLU A 46 4.58 -3.89 15.05
CA GLU A 46 4.22 -3.17 16.28
C GLU A 46 4.61 -1.67 16.24
N TYR A 47 4.54 -1.05 15.07
CA TYR A 47 4.77 0.40 14.90
C TYR A 47 3.62 1.22 15.47
N GLU A 48 2.40 0.68 15.38
CA GLU A 48 1.19 1.30 15.94
C GLU A 48 0.57 0.40 17.02
N ASP A 49 -0.04 1.01 18.04
CA ASP A 49 -0.76 0.25 19.06
C ASP A 49 -2.08 -0.28 18.49
N ALA A 50 -2.22 -1.62 18.44
CA ALA A 50 -3.43 -2.30 18.00
C ALA A 50 -4.69 -1.84 18.77
N ALA A 51 -4.56 -1.36 20.01
CA ALA A 51 -5.67 -0.82 20.78
C ALA A 51 -6.28 0.46 20.17
N HIS A 52 -5.55 1.18 19.32
CA HIS A 52 -6.07 2.32 18.56
C HIS A 52 -7.03 1.91 17.44
N PHE A 53 -6.97 0.65 16.98
CA PHE A 53 -7.74 0.14 15.84
C PHE A 53 -8.57 -1.10 16.22
N PRO A 54 -9.59 -0.95 17.10
CA PRO A 54 -10.34 -2.08 17.64
C PRO A 54 -11.18 -2.85 16.61
N ASP A 55 -11.39 -2.29 15.42
CA ASP A 55 -12.05 -2.92 14.28
C ASP A 55 -11.08 -3.67 13.34
N GLY A 56 -9.78 -3.64 13.63
CA GLY A 56 -8.73 -4.28 12.84
C GLY A 56 -8.45 -3.56 11.52
N LEU A 57 -8.74 -2.26 11.43
CA LEU A 57 -8.51 -1.42 10.27
C LEU A 57 -7.57 -0.27 10.66
N GLU A 58 -6.32 -0.31 10.18
CA GLU A 58 -5.36 0.76 10.45
C GLU A 58 -5.60 1.91 9.47
N THR A 59 -5.79 3.11 10.04
CA THR A 59 -6.02 4.34 9.30
C THR A 59 -5.37 5.54 10.00
N ASP A 60 -4.99 6.56 9.23
CA ASP A 60 -4.46 7.82 9.74
C ASP A 60 -5.17 9.03 9.08
N GLU A 61 -4.75 10.25 9.44
CA GLU A 61 -5.34 11.49 8.92
C GLU A 61 -5.18 11.68 7.40
N PHE A 62 -4.18 11.04 6.78
CA PHE A 62 -3.85 11.20 5.36
C PHE A 62 -4.71 10.30 4.46
N ASP A 63 -5.42 9.33 5.02
CA ASP A 63 -6.19 8.37 4.24
C ASP A 63 -7.34 8.99 3.46
N SER A 64 -7.94 10.05 4.01
CA SER A 64 -9.04 10.79 3.37
C SER A 64 -8.63 11.50 2.07
N ILE A 65 -7.36 11.89 1.97
CA ILE A 65 -6.77 12.58 0.81
C ILE A 65 -5.89 11.65 -0.04
N SER A 66 -5.95 10.34 0.21
CA SER A 66 -5.11 9.36 -0.48
C SER A 66 -5.82 8.66 -1.64
N ARG A 67 -5.01 8.13 -2.56
CA ARG A 67 -5.40 7.10 -3.52
C ARG A 67 -4.73 5.80 -3.13
N HIS A 68 -5.53 4.77 -2.89
CA HIS A 68 -5.08 3.50 -2.36
C HIS A 68 -4.99 2.45 -3.46
N THR A 69 -3.98 1.61 -3.40
CA THR A 69 -3.87 0.42 -4.24
C THR A 69 -3.85 -0.82 -3.38
N LEU A 70 -4.49 -1.87 -3.89
CA LEU A 70 -4.47 -3.20 -3.30
C LEU A 70 -3.76 -4.15 -4.25
N VAL A 71 -2.82 -4.91 -3.72
CA VAL A 71 -2.17 -6.03 -4.40
C VAL A 71 -2.75 -7.31 -3.82
N SER A 72 -3.34 -8.14 -4.66
CA SER A 72 -3.97 -9.41 -4.25
C SER A 72 -3.40 -10.57 -5.03
N HIS A 73 -3.16 -11.71 -4.38
CA HIS A 73 -2.71 -12.92 -5.05
C HIS A 73 -3.84 -13.49 -5.92
N THR A 74 -3.61 -13.58 -7.23
CA THR A 74 -4.64 -13.88 -8.24
C THR A 74 -5.37 -15.20 -7.97
N ALA A 75 -4.66 -16.25 -7.54
CA ALA A 75 -5.26 -17.57 -7.38
C ALA A 75 -6.11 -17.71 -6.11
N THR A 76 -5.83 -16.93 -5.06
CA THR A 76 -6.54 -17.04 -3.77
C THR A 76 -7.44 -15.85 -3.47
N GLY A 77 -7.25 -14.73 -4.17
CA GLY A 77 -7.90 -13.45 -3.88
C GLY A 77 -7.42 -12.79 -2.59
N MET A 78 -6.39 -13.34 -1.93
CA MET A 78 -5.91 -12.80 -0.66
C MET A 78 -5.09 -11.53 -0.86
N PRO A 79 -5.32 -10.47 -0.07
CA PRO A 79 -4.44 -9.31 -0.01
C PRO A 79 -2.99 -9.73 0.29
N ALA A 80 -2.06 -9.23 -0.52
CA ALA A 80 -0.62 -9.47 -0.43
C ALA A 80 0.17 -8.18 -0.13
N GLY A 81 -0.37 -7.01 -0.44
CA GLY A 81 0.21 -5.73 -0.07
C GLY A 81 -0.68 -4.55 -0.48
N CYS A 82 -0.25 -3.36 -0.16
CA CYS A 82 -0.88 -2.12 -0.59
C CYS A 82 0.17 -1.01 -0.75
N ALA A 83 -0.16 0.00 -1.56
CA ALA A 83 0.55 1.27 -1.56
C ALA A 83 -0.48 2.40 -1.59
N ARG A 84 -0.07 3.60 -1.18
CA ARG A 84 -0.93 4.78 -1.29
C ARG A 84 -0.17 5.97 -1.86
N LEU A 85 -0.89 6.82 -2.57
CA LEU A 85 -0.45 8.13 -2.99
C LEU A 85 -1.25 9.17 -2.23
N VAL A 86 -0.60 9.93 -1.34
CA VAL A 86 -1.21 11.04 -0.62
C VAL A 86 -1.27 12.25 -1.55
N LEU A 87 -2.44 12.83 -1.73
CA LEU A 87 -2.64 14.01 -2.59
C LEU A 87 -2.64 15.26 -1.70
N VAL A 88 -1.58 16.06 -1.80
CA VAL A 88 -1.45 17.34 -1.08
C VAL A 88 -1.58 18.53 -2.02
N ASP A 89 -2.02 19.66 -1.49
CA ASP A 89 -2.01 20.97 -2.12
C ASP A 89 -1.04 21.92 -1.39
N GLU A 90 -1.02 23.20 -1.77
CA GLU A 90 -0.11 24.20 -1.16
C GLU A 90 -0.39 24.45 0.33
N ASP A 91 -1.61 24.13 0.81
CA ASP A 91 -2.04 24.38 2.19
C ASP A 91 -1.97 23.12 3.07
N THR A 92 -1.55 21.98 2.51
CA THR A 92 -1.52 20.69 3.20
C THR A 92 -0.12 20.09 3.22
N LEU A 93 0.36 19.69 4.39
CA LEU A 93 1.67 19.04 4.53
C LEU A 93 1.60 17.57 4.12
N MET A 94 2.67 17.07 3.48
CA MET A 94 2.89 15.65 3.26
C MET A 94 3.19 14.95 4.60
N PRO A 95 2.96 13.61 4.72
CA PRO A 95 3.27 12.88 5.94
C PRO A 95 4.72 13.06 6.41
N MET A 96 5.67 13.09 5.46
CA MET A 96 7.08 13.29 5.77
C MET A 96 7.39 14.71 6.26
N GLU A 97 6.71 15.73 5.74
CA GLU A 97 6.87 17.11 6.20
C GLU A 97 6.27 17.29 7.59
N GLN A 98 5.10 16.69 7.85
CA GLN A 98 4.41 16.81 9.14
C GLN A 98 5.17 16.11 10.28
N HIS A 99 5.65 14.89 10.07
CA HIS A 99 6.25 14.08 11.14
C HIS A 99 7.79 14.14 11.17
N CYS A 100 8.42 14.49 10.04
CA CYS A 100 9.88 14.46 9.87
C CYS A 100 10.41 15.74 9.20
N GLY A 101 9.72 16.88 9.35
CA GLY A 101 10.10 18.13 8.69
C GLY A 101 11.54 18.58 8.94
N ASP A 102 12.08 18.30 10.14
CA ASP A 102 13.48 18.59 10.48
C ASP A 102 14.51 17.77 9.69
N ALA A 103 14.09 16.64 9.08
CA ALA A 103 14.94 15.79 8.25
C ALA A 103 14.95 16.20 6.78
N ILE A 104 14.13 17.18 6.39
CA ILE A 104 14.05 17.68 5.01
C ILE A 104 15.08 18.78 4.83
N ASP A 105 15.95 18.61 3.84
CA ASP A 105 16.89 19.66 3.44
C ASP A 105 16.11 20.82 2.79
N GLN A 106 16.00 21.94 3.50
CA GLN A 106 15.29 23.14 3.04
C GLN A 106 16.15 24.03 2.12
N ALA A 107 17.37 23.62 1.75
CA ALA A 107 18.26 24.40 0.92
C ALA A 107 18.08 24.19 -0.61
N ILE A 108 17.06 23.44 -1.04
CA ILE A 108 16.72 23.20 -2.45
C ILE A 108 15.51 24.03 -2.86
#